data_AF-B5VEL3-F1
#
_entry.id   AF-B5VEL3-F1
#
_cell.length_a   1.000
_cell.length_b   1.000
_cell.length_c   1.000
_cell.angle_alpha   90.00
_cell.angle_beta   90.00
_cell.angle_gamma   90.00
#
_symmetry.space_group_name_H-M   'P 1'
#
loop_
_entity.id
_entity.type
_entity.pdbx_description
1 polymer ?
#
loop_
_entity_poly.entity_id
_entity_poly.type
_entity_poly.pdbx_seq_one_letter_code
_entity_poly.pdbx_strand_id
1 'polypeptide(L)'
;MDINYKTTLNVAHQIALAEQTKEHHLIIFSSATALYPFVGYSQYAPAKAAIKSLVAILRQELTNFRISCVYPGNFESEGFTVEQLTKPEITKLIEGPSDAIPCKQACDIIAKSLARGDDDVFTDFVGWMIMGMDLGLTAKKSRFVPLQWIFGVLSNILVVPFYMVGCSWYIRKWFRENDGKKAN
;
A
#
# COMPACT_ATOMS: atom_id res chain seq x y z
N MET A 1 6.54 0.44 -14.07
CA MET A 1 7.83 0.61 -13.36
C MET A 1 8.40 2.01 -13.54
N ASP A 2 8.45 2.55 -14.75
CA ASP A 2 9.11 3.85 -15.02
C ASP A 2 8.48 5.03 -14.24
N ILE A 3 7.17 5.23 -14.37
CA ILE A 3 6.49 6.37 -13.74
C ILE A 3 6.45 6.26 -12.21
N ASN A 4 6.11 5.10 -11.67
CA ASN A 4 5.97 4.94 -10.21
C ASN A 4 7.33 4.84 -9.52
N TYR A 5 8.13 3.84 -9.89
CA TYR A 5 9.36 3.52 -9.16
C TYR A 5 10.52 4.42 -9.59
N LYS A 6 10.83 4.50 -10.89
CA LYS A 6 12.02 5.26 -11.34
C LYS A 6 11.88 6.75 -11.07
N THR A 7 10.69 7.34 -11.24
CA THR A 7 10.47 8.74 -10.85
C THR A 7 10.72 8.95 -9.36
N THR A 8 10.17 8.10 -8.49
CA THR A 8 10.39 8.19 -7.04
C THR A 8 11.88 8.08 -6.70
N LEU A 9 12.57 7.08 -7.27
CA LEU A 9 14.01 6.87 -7.08
C LEU A 9 14.83 8.08 -7.53
N ASN A 10 14.61 8.56 -8.75
CA ASN A 10 15.40 9.63 -9.33
C ASN A 10 15.16 10.96 -8.61
N VAL A 11 13.91 11.26 -8.24
CA VAL A 11 13.59 12.48 -7.46
C VAL A 11 14.20 12.40 -6.08
N ALA A 12 14.06 11.27 -5.37
CA ALA A 12 14.68 11.07 -4.06
C ALA A 12 16.21 11.21 -4.14
N HIS A 13 16.84 10.64 -5.17
CA HIS A 13 18.28 10.74 -5.40
C HIS A 13 18.72 12.19 -5.62
N GLN A 14 18.03 12.95 -6.47
CA GLN A 14 18.37 14.35 -6.71
C GLN A 14 18.19 15.22 -5.47
N ILE A 15 17.13 15.00 -4.69
CA ILE A 15 16.91 15.69 -3.41
C ILE A 15 18.05 15.37 -2.43
N ALA A 16 18.44 14.10 -2.32
CA ALA A 16 19.53 13.68 -1.44
C ALA A 16 20.89 14.31 -1.80
N LEU A 17 21.13 14.58 -3.09
CA LEU A 17 22.34 15.27 -3.55
C LEU A 17 22.31 16.78 -3.29
N ALA A 18 21.15 17.41 -3.42
CA ALA A 18 21.01 18.87 -3.31
C ALA A 18 21.02 19.38 -1.87
N GLU A 19 20.53 18.57 -0.92
CA GLU A 19 20.08 19.06 0.39
C GLU A 19 20.68 18.24 1.55
N GLN A 20 21.97 18.46 1.83
CA GLN A 20 22.68 17.74 2.91
C GLN A 20 22.80 18.52 4.23
N THR A 21 22.37 19.78 4.26
CA THR A 21 22.72 20.72 5.34
C THR A 21 21.60 21.02 6.32
N LYS A 22 20.34 20.65 6.01
CA LYS A 22 19.18 20.87 6.87
C LYS A 22 18.43 19.56 7.12
N GLU A 23 17.54 19.56 8.11
CA GLU A 23 16.57 18.48 8.28
C GLU A 23 15.49 18.61 7.21
N HIS A 24 15.29 17.55 6.43
CA HIS A 24 14.27 17.48 5.38
C HIS A 24 13.31 16.34 5.65
N HIS A 25 12.06 16.51 5.22
CA HIS A 25 11.03 15.47 5.31
C HIS A 25 10.58 15.05 3.92
N LEU A 26 10.97 13.86 3.49
CA LEU A 26 10.53 13.26 2.24
C LEU A 26 9.31 12.36 2.49
N ILE A 27 8.20 12.68 1.82
CA ILE A 27 6.94 11.92 1.91
C ILE A 27 6.74 11.19 0.59
N ILE A 28 6.74 9.86 0.64
CA ILE A 28 6.64 8.99 -0.54
C ILE A 28 5.30 8.25 -0.53
N PHE A 29 4.63 8.23 -1.68
CA PHE A 29 3.32 7.57 -1.83
C PHE A 29 3.46 6.19 -2.47
N SER A 30 3.25 5.14 -1.67
CA SER A 30 3.08 3.77 -2.12
C SER A 30 1.59 3.45 -2.34
N SER A 31 1.08 2.34 -1.79
CA SER A 31 -0.31 1.87 -1.88
C SER A 31 -0.55 0.75 -0.87
N ALA A 32 -1.77 0.56 -0.38
CA ALA A 32 -2.14 -0.63 0.38
C ALA A 32 -1.86 -1.94 -0.41
N THR A 33 -1.98 -1.90 -1.74
CA THR A 33 -1.66 -3.04 -2.62
C THR A 33 -0.18 -3.46 -2.61
N ALA A 34 0.71 -2.62 -2.07
CA ALA A 34 2.10 -2.99 -1.84
C ALA A 34 2.26 -4.05 -0.74
N LEU A 35 1.29 -4.13 0.16
CA LEU A 35 1.25 -5.08 1.29
C LEU A 35 0.31 -6.25 1.01
N TYR A 36 -0.76 -6.00 0.24
CA TYR A 36 -1.72 -7.01 -0.17
C TYR A 36 -1.88 -7.01 -1.70
N PRO A 37 -1.00 -7.72 -2.43
CA PRO A 37 -1.13 -7.85 -3.88
C PRO A 37 -2.17 -8.90 -4.26
N PHE A 38 -3.01 -8.61 -5.26
CA PHE A 38 -4.02 -9.53 -5.77
C PHE A 38 -4.28 -9.33 -7.27
N VAL A 39 -5.13 -10.20 -7.84
CA VAL A 39 -5.44 -10.25 -9.28
C VAL A 39 -5.97 -8.90 -9.81
N GLY A 40 -5.49 -8.50 -10.98
CA GLY A 40 -5.80 -7.21 -11.61
C GLY A 40 -4.76 -6.11 -11.37
N TYR A 41 -3.90 -6.24 -10.35
CA TYR A 41 -2.88 -5.24 -10.02
C TYR A 41 -1.44 -5.62 -10.39
N SER A 42 -1.23 -6.60 -11.28
CA SER A 42 0.10 -7.11 -11.63
C SER A 42 1.06 -6.04 -12.18
N GLN A 43 0.56 -5.00 -12.84
CA GLN A 43 1.38 -3.89 -13.36
C GLN A 43 1.63 -2.78 -12.33
N TYR A 44 0.81 -2.70 -11.29
CA TYR A 44 0.79 -1.61 -10.32
C TYR A 44 1.40 -2.01 -8.97
N ALA A 45 0.92 -3.10 -8.37
CA ALA A 45 1.32 -3.55 -7.03
C ALA A 45 2.83 -3.81 -6.92
N PRO A 46 3.52 -4.46 -7.90
CA PRO A 46 4.97 -4.66 -7.80
C PRO A 46 5.76 -3.34 -7.75
N ALA A 47 5.34 -2.33 -8.49
CA ALA A 47 6.00 -1.02 -8.45
C ALA A 47 5.81 -0.34 -7.08
N LYS A 48 4.64 -0.46 -6.47
CA LYS A 48 4.37 0.08 -5.14
C LYS A 48 5.08 -0.71 -4.02
N ALA A 49 5.21 -2.02 -4.16
CA ALA A 49 6.03 -2.86 -3.29
C ALA A 49 7.53 -2.51 -3.39
N ALA A 50 8.04 -2.24 -4.60
CA ALA A 50 9.41 -1.77 -4.78
C ALA A 50 9.66 -0.43 -4.09
N ILE A 51 8.69 0.50 -4.13
CA ILE A 51 8.78 1.78 -3.40
C ILE A 51 8.89 1.55 -1.88
N LYS A 52 8.13 0.60 -1.32
CA LYS A 52 8.24 0.26 0.12
C LYS A 52 9.66 -0.18 0.48
N SER A 53 10.28 -1.05 -0.34
CA SER A 53 11.66 -1.46 -0.11
C SER A 53 12.65 -0.30 -0.29
N LEU A 54 12.44 0.56 -1.28
CA LEU A 54 13.24 1.76 -1.47
C LEU A 54 13.20 2.67 -0.24
N VAL A 55 12.01 2.92 0.32
CA VAL A 55 11.87 3.72 1.55
C VAL A 55 12.65 3.11 2.70
N ALA A 56 12.58 1.78 2.89
CA ALA A 56 13.32 1.11 3.95
C ALA A 56 14.85 1.28 3.81
N ILE A 57 15.34 1.30 2.57
CA ILE A 57 16.76 1.54 2.26
C ILE A 57 17.12 3.01 2.47
N LEU A 58 16.33 3.96 1.94
CA LEU A 58 16.58 5.39 2.10
C LEU A 58 16.59 5.83 3.57
N ARG A 59 15.75 5.22 4.43
CA ARG A 59 15.78 5.47 5.88
C ARG A 59 17.12 5.12 6.54
N GLN A 60 17.89 4.21 5.94
CA GLN A 60 19.22 3.81 6.41
C GLN A 60 20.31 4.67 5.76
N GLU A 61 20.16 5.01 4.48
CA GLU A 61 21.14 5.79 3.72
C GLU A 61 21.10 7.29 4.08
N LEU A 62 19.92 7.83 4.37
CA LEU A 62 19.68 9.26 4.58
C LEU A 62 19.30 9.56 6.02
N THR A 63 20.25 9.39 6.95
CA THR A 63 20.01 9.53 8.40
C THR A 63 19.64 10.96 8.83
N ASN A 64 19.97 11.97 8.01
CA ASN A 64 19.59 13.38 8.21
C ASN A 64 18.21 13.73 7.61
N PHE A 65 17.52 12.78 6.98
CA PHE A 65 16.17 12.95 6.44
C PHE A 65 15.15 12.19 7.29
N ARG A 66 14.00 12.81 7.53
CA ARG A 66 12.78 12.07 7.90
C ARG A 66 12.14 11.53 6.64
N ILE A 67 11.92 10.22 6.56
CA ILE A 67 11.31 9.60 5.38
C ILE A 67 10.04 8.87 5.79
N SER A 68 8.89 9.38 5.34
CA SER A 68 7.59 8.74 5.54
C SER A 68 7.09 8.08 4.26
N CYS A 69 6.45 6.93 4.41
CA CYS A 69 5.74 6.22 3.34
C CYS A 69 4.24 6.23 3.64
N VAL A 70 3.46 6.63 2.65
CA VAL A 70 1.99 6.61 2.71
C VAL A 70 1.48 5.42 1.91
N TYR A 71 0.64 4.61 2.53
CA TYR A 71 -0.03 3.45 1.94
C TYR A 71 -1.55 3.71 1.91
N PRO A 72 -2.02 4.54 0.97
CA PRO A 72 -3.44 4.79 0.86
C PRO A 72 -4.20 3.52 0.46
N GLY A 73 -5.36 3.33 1.07
CA GLY A 73 -6.44 2.49 0.55
C GLY A 73 -7.22 3.21 -0.54
N ASN A 74 -8.48 2.84 -0.75
CA ASN A 74 -9.31 3.47 -1.78
C ASN A 74 -9.72 4.88 -1.40
N PHE A 75 -9.63 5.80 -2.37
CA PHE A 75 -10.15 7.16 -2.23
C PHE A 75 -10.67 7.69 -3.57
N GLU A 76 -11.66 8.58 -3.50
CA GLU A 76 -12.44 9.11 -4.62
C GLU A 76 -11.64 10.10 -5.47
N SER A 77 -10.64 9.61 -6.19
CA SER A 77 -9.88 10.38 -7.17
C SER A 77 -10.42 10.21 -8.58
N GLU A 78 -10.06 11.13 -9.48
CA GLU A 78 -10.33 10.98 -10.91
C GLU A 78 -9.76 9.65 -11.46
N GLY A 79 -8.56 9.28 -11.00
CA GLY A 79 -7.92 8.02 -11.35
C GLY A 79 -8.72 6.80 -10.90
N PHE A 80 -9.28 6.82 -9.69
CA PHE A 80 -10.16 5.75 -9.20
C PHE A 80 -11.41 5.60 -10.07
N THR A 81 -12.06 6.72 -10.44
CA THR A 81 -13.23 6.68 -11.33
C THR A 81 -12.90 6.05 -12.68
N VAL A 82 -11.78 6.44 -13.30
CA VAL A 82 -11.34 5.89 -14.59
C VAL A 82 -11.01 4.40 -14.47
N GLU A 83 -10.30 4.00 -13.41
CA GLU A 83 -9.94 2.61 -13.15
C GLU A 83 -11.18 1.71 -13.04
N GLN A 84 -12.25 2.17 -12.38
CA GLN A 84 -13.48 1.39 -12.19
C GLN A 84 -14.20 1.03 -13.50
N LEU A 85 -14.00 1.80 -14.57
CA LEU A 85 -14.60 1.55 -15.89
C LEU A 85 -14.09 0.25 -16.51
N THR A 86 -12.82 -0.08 -16.31
CA THR A 86 -12.15 -1.23 -16.92
C THR A 86 -11.75 -2.30 -15.92
N LYS A 87 -11.93 -2.07 -14.62
CA LYS A 87 -11.52 -2.97 -13.55
C LYS A 87 -12.29 -4.31 -13.66
N PRO A 88 -11.59 -5.46 -13.72
CA PRO A 88 -12.23 -6.78 -13.76
C PRO A 88 -13.11 -7.03 -12.54
N GLU A 89 -14.22 -7.74 -12.72
CA GLU A 89 -15.15 -8.09 -11.63
C GLU A 89 -14.46 -8.84 -10.48
N ILE A 90 -13.56 -9.77 -10.79
CA ILE A 90 -12.80 -10.50 -9.78
C ILE A 90 -11.92 -9.58 -8.93
N THR A 91 -11.38 -8.52 -9.54
CA THR A 91 -10.57 -7.51 -8.83
C THR A 91 -11.46 -6.69 -7.90
N LYS A 92 -12.64 -6.24 -8.35
CA LYS A 92 -13.62 -5.54 -7.51
C LYS A 92 -14.07 -6.37 -6.32
N LEU A 93 -14.33 -7.67 -6.54
CA LEU A 93 -14.77 -8.58 -5.48
C LEU A 93 -13.73 -8.71 -4.36
N ILE A 94 -12.45 -8.84 -4.70
CA ILE A 94 -11.36 -9.00 -3.73
C ILE A 94 -11.01 -7.67 -3.07
N GLU A 95 -11.12 -6.57 -3.80
CA GLU A 95 -10.90 -5.21 -3.30
C GLU A 95 -12.01 -4.74 -2.34
N GLY A 96 -13.23 -5.29 -2.48
CA GLY A 96 -14.46 -4.87 -1.81
C GLY A 96 -14.41 -4.58 -0.30
N PRO A 97 -13.50 -5.14 0.52
CA PRO A 97 -13.37 -4.73 1.92
C PRO A 97 -12.86 -3.29 2.15
N SER A 98 -12.38 -2.57 1.12
CA SER A 98 -11.90 -1.19 1.21
C SER A 98 -12.79 -0.25 0.39
N ASP A 99 -13.73 0.42 1.07
CA ASP A 99 -14.57 1.46 0.47
C ASP A 99 -13.75 2.72 0.19
N ALA A 100 -14.08 3.40 -0.91
CA ALA A 100 -13.43 4.66 -1.26
C ALA A 100 -13.87 5.78 -0.32
N ILE A 101 -12.90 6.46 0.30
CA ILE A 101 -13.16 7.67 1.09
C ILE A 101 -12.95 8.95 0.25
N PRO A 102 -13.58 10.08 0.60
CA PRO A 102 -13.31 11.36 -0.07
C PRO A 102 -11.83 11.76 0.00
N CYS A 103 -11.31 12.36 -1.08
CA CYS A 103 -9.91 12.82 -1.16
C CYS A 103 -9.50 13.72 0.01
N LYS A 104 -10.39 14.64 0.41
CA LYS A 104 -10.15 15.53 1.55
C LYS A 104 -9.97 14.75 2.85
N GLN A 105 -10.79 13.73 3.08
CA GLN A 105 -10.69 12.87 4.25
C GLN A 105 -9.36 12.10 4.26
N ALA A 106 -8.96 11.54 3.12
CA ALA A 106 -7.66 10.88 2.98
C ALA A 106 -6.50 11.84 3.31
N CYS A 107 -6.53 13.06 2.77
CA CYS A 107 -5.55 14.10 3.06
C CYS A 107 -5.47 14.44 4.56
N ASP A 108 -6.62 14.66 5.21
CA ASP A 108 -6.69 14.98 6.63
C ASP A 108 -6.10 13.86 7.50
N ILE A 109 -6.37 12.59 7.17
CA ILE A 109 -5.82 11.43 7.89
C ILE A 109 -4.29 11.37 7.73
N ILE A 110 -3.79 11.59 6.50
CA ILE A 110 -2.35 11.58 6.21
C ILE A 110 -1.65 12.71 6.98
N ALA A 111 -2.16 13.93 6.87
CA ALA A 111 -1.59 15.09 7.55
C ALA A 111 -1.56 14.91 9.08
N LYS A 112 -2.64 14.42 9.68
CA LYS A 112 -2.70 14.14 11.13
C LYS A 112 -1.70 13.06 11.55
N SER A 113 -1.54 12.01 10.76
CA SER A 113 -0.60 10.91 11.07
C SER A 113 0.86 11.40 10.99
N LEU A 114 1.19 12.15 9.94
CA LEU A 114 2.52 12.74 9.77
C LEU A 114 2.85 13.73 10.90
N ALA A 115 1.88 14.58 11.29
CA ALA A 115 2.02 15.52 12.40
C ALA A 115 2.20 14.83 13.77
N ARG A 116 1.61 13.64 13.94
CA ARG A 116 1.80 12.78 15.13
C ARG A 116 3.19 12.12 15.18
N GLY A 117 3.95 12.18 14.10
CA GLY A 117 5.27 11.54 14.00
C GLY A 117 5.24 10.15 13.38
N ASP A 118 4.10 9.71 12.83
CA ASP A 118 4.02 8.43 12.13
C ASP A 118 4.76 8.52 10.79
N ASP A 119 5.62 7.54 10.50
CA ASP A 119 6.36 7.47 9.23
C ASP A 119 5.83 6.39 8.28
N ASP A 120 5.04 5.43 8.76
CA ASP A 120 4.28 4.52 7.92
C ASP A 120 2.80 4.85 8.11
N VAL A 121 2.21 5.49 7.10
CA VAL A 121 0.90 6.15 7.18
C VAL A 121 -0.14 5.38 6.38
N PHE A 122 -1.29 5.13 6.98
CA PHE A 122 -2.42 4.40 6.39
C PHE A 122 -3.66 5.28 6.42
N THR A 123 -4.52 5.16 5.40
CA THR A 123 -5.78 5.93 5.33
C THR A 123 -6.98 5.17 5.86
N ASP A 124 -6.84 3.87 6.10
CA ASP A 124 -7.90 3.01 6.63
C ASP A 124 -7.35 2.01 7.68
N PHE A 125 -8.28 1.41 8.42
CA PHE A 125 -7.94 0.44 9.46
C PHE A 125 -7.45 -0.89 8.87
N VAL A 126 -7.97 -1.29 7.71
CA VAL A 126 -7.59 -2.55 7.04
C VAL A 126 -6.12 -2.52 6.64
N GLY A 127 -5.65 -1.45 6.01
CA GLY A 127 -4.25 -1.24 5.66
C GLY A 127 -3.35 -1.19 6.90
N TRP A 128 -3.81 -0.55 7.98
CA TRP A 128 -3.10 -0.56 9.25
C TRP A 128 -2.95 -1.99 9.81
N MET A 129 -3.99 -2.84 9.71
CA MET A 129 -3.90 -4.25 10.12
C MET A 129 -3.00 -5.08 9.21
N ILE A 130 -3.10 -4.91 7.88
CA ILE A 130 -2.29 -5.64 6.89
C ILE A 130 -0.80 -5.36 7.11
N MET A 131 -0.42 -4.12 7.44
CA MET A 131 0.96 -3.80 7.78
C MET A 131 1.46 -4.52 9.05
N GLY A 132 0.56 -4.87 9.96
CA GLY A 132 0.88 -5.73 11.10
C GLY A 132 1.25 -7.16 10.68
N MET A 133 0.63 -7.67 9.62
CA MET A 133 0.89 -9.01 9.08
C MET A 133 2.23 -9.09 8.35
N ASP A 134 2.70 -7.97 7.79
CA ASP A 134 3.90 -7.90 6.96
C ASP A 134 5.21 -8.08 7.75
N LEU A 135 5.20 -7.95 9.09
CA LEU A 135 6.31 -8.24 10.05
C LEU A 135 7.74 -7.89 9.57
N GLY A 136 7.90 -6.90 8.69
CA GLY A 136 9.18 -6.57 8.09
C GLY A 136 10.19 -5.95 9.06
N LEU A 137 11.49 -6.10 8.75
CA LEU A 137 12.62 -5.60 9.55
C LEU A 137 12.95 -4.12 9.28
N THR A 138 11.93 -3.26 9.23
CA THR A 138 12.13 -1.82 9.04
C THR A 138 11.80 -1.07 10.31
N ALA A 139 12.62 -0.07 10.66
CA ALA A 139 12.32 0.83 11.77
C ALA A 139 10.98 1.55 11.51
N LYS A 140 9.97 1.23 12.32
CA LYS A 140 8.65 1.86 12.29
C LYS A 140 8.60 2.92 13.38
N LYS A 141 8.34 4.17 13.01
CA LYS A 141 8.01 5.23 13.98
C LYS A 141 6.49 5.33 14.07
N SER A 142 5.91 4.67 15.07
CA SER A 142 4.52 4.88 15.49
C SER A 142 4.31 4.40 16.92
N ARG A 143 3.47 5.09 17.71
CA ARG A 143 3.15 4.70 19.09
C ARG A 143 2.42 3.35 19.18
N PHE A 144 1.71 2.95 18.13
CA PHE A 144 0.82 1.79 18.15
C PHE A 144 1.44 0.53 17.53
N VAL A 145 2.76 0.51 17.25
CA VAL A 145 3.44 -0.63 16.62
C VAL A 145 3.25 -1.95 17.39
N PRO A 146 3.41 -2.02 18.73
CA PRO A 146 3.21 -3.29 19.44
C PRO A 146 1.79 -3.83 19.30
N LEU A 147 0.80 -2.93 19.33
CA LEU A 147 -0.61 -3.28 19.14
C LEU A 147 -0.86 -3.77 17.71
N GLN A 148 -0.26 -3.09 16.72
CA GLN A 148 -0.33 -3.48 15.31
C GLN A 148 0.24 -4.89 15.09
N TRP A 149 1.34 -5.24 15.76
CA TRP A 149 1.90 -6.60 15.69
C TRP A 149 0.99 -7.64 16.31
N ILE A 150 0.37 -7.36 17.45
CA ILE A 150 -0.60 -8.28 18.07
C ILE A 150 -1.76 -8.56 17.10
N PHE A 151 -2.39 -7.51 16.57
CA PHE A 151 -3.45 -7.66 15.58
C PHE A 151 -2.97 -8.38 14.32
N GLY A 152 -1.76 -8.07 13.84
CA GLY A 152 -1.14 -8.70 12.68
C GLY A 152 -0.95 -10.20 12.87
N VAL A 153 -0.36 -10.63 13.98
CA VAL A 153 -0.14 -12.04 14.31
C VAL A 153 -1.46 -12.79 14.47
N LEU A 154 -2.41 -12.22 15.22
CA LEU A 154 -3.74 -12.82 15.39
C LEU A 154 -4.45 -12.98 14.05
N SER A 155 -4.40 -11.95 13.19
CA SER A 155 -5.04 -12.01 11.88
C SER A 155 -4.33 -12.99 10.95
N ASN A 156 -3.00 -13.11 11.02
CA ASN A 156 -2.23 -14.07 10.22
C ASN A 156 -2.56 -15.52 10.60
N ILE A 157 -2.80 -15.80 11.89
CA ILE A 157 -3.18 -17.15 12.35
C ILE A 157 -4.66 -17.44 12.09
N LEU A 158 -5.55 -16.48 12.38
CA LEU A 158 -6.99 -16.73 12.45
C LEU A 158 -7.76 -16.35 11.17
N VAL A 159 -7.31 -15.34 10.43
CA VAL A 159 -8.08 -14.75 9.31
C VAL A 159 -7.46 -15.10 7.96
N VAL A 160 -6.14 -14.91 7.82
CA VAL A 160 -5.44 -15.05 6.54
C VAL A 160 -5.62 -16.43 5.88
N PRO A 161 -5.51 -17.58 6.59
CA PRO A 161 -5.63 -18.89 5.94
C PRO A 161 -7.01 -19.10 5.31
N PHE A 162 -8.07 -18.76 6.02
CA PHE A 162 -9.44 -18.88 5.52
C PHE A 162 -9.72 -17.89 4.39
N TYR A 163 -9.26 -16.65 4.56
CA TYR A 163 -9.42 -15.61 3.55
C TYR A 163 -8.70 -15.98 2.24
N MET A 164 -7.47 -16.48 2.31
CA MET A 164 -6.70 -16.88 1.12
C MET A 164 -7.29 -18.10 0.41
N VAL A 165 -7.86 -19.05 1.15
CA VAL A 165 -8.64 -20.16 0.56
C VAL A 165 -9.86 -19.63 -0.18
N GLY A 166 -10.60 -18.69 0.43
CA GLY A 166 -11.73 -18.00 -0.19
C GLY A 166 -11.32 -17.28 -1.48
N CYS A 167 -10.30 -16.42 -1.43
CA CYS A 167 -9.78 -15.72 -2.61
C CYS A 167 -9.37 -16.70 -3.71
N SER A 168 -8.65 -17.76 -3.38
CA SER A 168 -8.24 -18.79 -4.35
C SER A 168 -9.44 -19.47 -5.00
N TRP A 169 -10.49 -19.75 -4.23
CA TRP A 169 -11.73 -20.32 -4.76
C TRP A 169 -12.44 -19.36 -5.71
N TYR A 170 -12.61 -18.09 -5.32
CA TYR A 170 -13.22 -17.05 -6.16
C TYR A 170 -12.46 -16.86 -7.47
N ILE A 171 -11.14 -16.76 -7.42
CA ILE A 171 -10.28 -16.62 -8.60
C ILE A 171 -10.46 -17.81 -9.55
N ARG A 172 -10.36 -19.03 -9.03
CA ARG A 172 -10.53 -20.24 -9.85
C ARG A 172 -11.93 -20.34 -10.45
N LYS A 173 -12.97 -19.97 -9.69
CA LYS A 173 -14.35 -19.93 -10.17
C LYS A 173 -14.50 -18.96 -11.33
N TRP A 174 -13.99 -17.73 -11.18
CA TRP A 174 -14.05 -16.70 -12.20
C TRP A 174 -13.33 -17.10 -13.49
N PHE A 175 -12.15 -17.73 -13.40
CA PHE A 175 -11.45 -18.25 -14.58
C PHE A 175 -12.23 -19.34 -15.29
N ARG A 176 -12.78 -20.33 -14.56
CA ARG A 176 -13.62 -21.38 -15.17
C ARG A 176 -14.82 -20.82 -15.91
N GLU A 177 -15.49 -19.83 -15.32
CA GLU A 177 -16.67 -19.20 -15.92
C GLU A 177 -16.32 -18.39 -17.18
N ASN A 178 -15.16 -17.73 -17.22
CA ASN A 178 -14.74 -16.94 -18.38
C ASN A 178 -14.07 -17.76 -19.48
N ASP A 179 -13.35 -18.83 -19.14
CA ASP A 179 -12.81 -19.76 -20.13
C ASP A 179 -13.94 -20.53 -20.83
N GLY A 180 -14.99 -20.90 -20.09
CA GLY A 180 -16.21 -21.49 -20.66
C GLY A 180 -17.00 -20.54 -21.56
N LYS A 181 -16.90 -19.22 -21.34
CA LYS A 181 -17.51 -18.18 -22.21
C LYS A 181 -16.70 -17.91 -23.47
N LYS A 182 -15.40 -18.20 -23.50
CA LYS A 182 -14.54 -18.05 -24.69
C LYS A 182 -14.59 -19.26 -25.63
N ALA A 183 -15.08 -20.40 -25.15
CA ALA A 183 -15.18 -21.65 -25.90
C ALA A 183 -16.53 -21.82 -26.64
N ASN A 184 -17.47 -20.89 -26.47
CA ASN A 184 -18.74 -20.76 -27.20
C ASN A 184 -18.74 -19.48 -28.03
#